data_AF-A4GV42-F1
#
_entry.id   AF-A4GV42-F1
#
_cell.length_a   1.000
_cell.length_b   1.000
_cell.length_c   1.000
_cell.angle_alpha   90.00
_cell.angle_beta   90.00
_cell.angle_gamma   90.00
#
_symmetry.space_group_name_H-M   'P 1'
#
loop_
_entity.id
_entity.type
_entity.pdbx_description
1 polymer ?
#
loop_
_entity_poly.entity_id
_entity_poly.type
_entity_poly.pdbx_seq_one_letter_code
_entity_poly.pdbx_strand_id
1 'polypeptide(L)'
;LTPQQVVAIASHDGGKPALEAVWAKLPVLRGVPYALSTAQVVAIACISGQQALEAIEAHMPTLRQAPHSLSPERVAAIACIGGRSAVEA
;
A
#
# COMPACT_ATOMS: atom_id res chain seq x y z
N LEU A 1 -10.93 9.70 -2.17
CA LEU A 1 -9.72 10.22 -2.86
C LEU A 1 -9.99 11.68 -3.22
N THR A 2 -9.05 12.57 -2.98
CA THR A 2 -9.15 13.96 -3.46
C THR A 2 -8.55 14.08 -4.87
N PRO A 3 -8.94 15.10 -5.66
CA PRO A 3 -8.34 15.33 -6.97
C PRO A 3 -6.80 15.43 -6.92
N GLN A 4 -6.25 16.08 -5.89
CA GLN A 4 -4.81 16.16 -5.69
C GLN A 4 -4.15 14.78 -5.48
N GLN A 5 -4.79 13.87 -4.75
CA GLN A 5 -4.27 12.51 -4.55
C GLN A 5 -4.26 11.71 -5.85
N VAL A 6 -5.31 11.85 -6.67
CA VAL A 6 -5.39 11.19 -7.98
C VAL A 6 -4.29 11.70 -8.91
N VAL A 7 -4.07 13.02 -8.95
CA VAL A 7 -2.98 13.61 -9.72
C VAL A 7 -1.63 13.09 -9.23
N ALA A 8 -1.37 13.10 -7.91
CA ALA A 8 -0.11 12.61 -7.35
C ALA A 8 0.19 11.14 -7.72
N ILE A 9 -0.81 10.26 -7.66
CA ILE A 9 -0.67 8.85 -8.09
C ILE A 9 -0.41 8.75 -9.59
N ALA A 10 -1.17 9.50 -10.40
CA ALA A 10 -1.05 9.45 -11.85
C ALA A 10 0.24 10.11 -12.38
N SER A 11 0.90 10.95 -11.58
CA SER A 11 2.12 11.68 -11.93
C SER A 11 3.41 10.84 -11.87
N HIS A 12 3.36 9.58 -11.43
CA HIS A 12 4.51 8.67 -11.46
C HIS A 12 4.50 7.76 -12.69
N ASP A 13 5.68 7.23 -13.05
CA ASP A 13 5.80 6.18 -14.07
C ASP A 13 4.94 4.97 -13.69
N GLY A 14 4.00 4.62 -14.57
CA GLY A 14 2.96 3.63 -14.23
C GLY A 14 1.79 4.19 -13.42
N GLY A 15 1.50 5.49 -13.53
CA GLY A 15 0.40 6.13 -12.80
C GLY A 15 -1.00 5.55 -13.08
N LYS A 16 -1.24 5.04 -14.29
CA LYS A 16 -2.49 4.33 -14.63
C LYS A 16 -2.66 3.03 -13.81
N PRO A 17 -1.73 2.05 -13.86
CA PRO A 17 -1.86 0.86 -13.02
C PRO A 17 -1.82 1.17 -11.52
N ALA A 18 -1.10 2.19 -11.08
CA ALA A 18 -1.12 2.65 -9.69
C ALA A 18 -2.53 3.13 -9.26
N LEU A 19 -3.19 3.92 -10.11
CA LEU A 19 -4.54 4.42 -9.82
C LEU A 19 -5.59 3.31 -9.83
N GLU A 20 -5.52 2.39 -10.80
CA GLU A 20 -6.40 1.22 -10.86
C GLU A 20 -6.25 0.34 -9.62
N ALA A 21 -5.01 0.11 -9.18
CA ALA A 21 -4.73 -0.68 -7.98
C ALA A 21 -5.20 0.01 -6.70
N VAL A 22 -5.01 1.33 -6.57
CA VAL A 22 -5.56 2.08 -5.44
C VAL A 22 -7.07 1.90 -5.42
N TRP A 23 -7.76 2.08 -6.54
CA TRP A 23 -9.22 1.94 -6.56
C TRP A 23 -9.67 0.52 -6.19
N ALA A 24 -9.05 -0.50 -6.78
CA ALA A 24 -9.40 -1.90 -6.55
C ALA A 24 -9.09 -2.34 -5.10
N LYS A 25 -7.96 -1.92 -4.55
CA LYS A 25 -7.45 -2.41 -3.27
C LYS A 25 -7.80 -1.53 -2.08
N LEU A 26 -8.16 -0.25 -2.27
CA LEU A 26 -8.57 0.64 -1.18
C LEU A 26 -9.67 0.03 -0.26
N PRO A 27 -10.78 -0.53 -0.78
CA PRO A 27 -11.79 -1.13 0.11
C PRO A 27 -11.26 -2.34 0.88
N VAL A 28 -10.37 -3.14 0.29
CA VAL A 28 -9.76 -4.32 0.91
C VAL A 28 -8.76 -3.91 2.01
N LEU A 29 -7.84 -2.99 1.68
CA LEU A 29 -6.78 -2.52 2.57
C LEU A 29 -7.29 -1.67 3.74
N ARG A 30 -8.49 -1.08 3.61
CA ARG A 30 -9.19 -0.43 4.72
C ARG A 30 -9.89 -1.42 5.65
N GLY A 31 -10.19 -2.62 5.17
CA GLY A 31 -10.81 -3.68 5.95
C GLY A 31 -9.86 -4.35 6.93
N VAL A 32 -10.40 -5.13 7.87
CA VAL A 32 -9.60 -5.99 8.75
C VAL A 32 -9.09 -7.18 7.92
N PRO A 33 -7.81 -7.59 8.05
CA PRO A 33 -6.80 -7.17 9.03
C PRO A 33 -5.96 -5.95 8.61
N TYR A 34 -6.14 -5.37 7.43
CA TYR A 34 -5.19 -4.37 6.92
C TYR A 34 -5.31 -3.02 7.65
N ALA A 35 -6.54 -2.56 7.94
CA ALA A 35 -6.82 -1.34 8.71
C ALA A 35 -6.01 -0.10 8.28
N LEU A 36 -5.63 -0.02 7.01
CA LEU A 36 -4.85 1.10 6.47
C LEU A 36 -5.75 2.30 6.22
N SER A 37 -5.22 3.49 6.46
CA SER A 37 -5.88 4.73 6.07
C SER A 37 -5.79 4.95 4.56
N THR A 38 -6.76 5.69 4.01
CA THR A 38 -6.70 6.13 2.59
C THR A 38 -5.41 6.88 2.30
N ALA A 39 -4.93 7.68 3.24
CA ALA A 39 -3.68 8.42 3.08
C ALA A 39 -2.47 7.49 2.94
N GLN A 40 -2.39 6.42 3.73
CA GLN A 40 -1.32 5.42 3.61
C GLN A 40 -1.37 4.69 2.28
N VAL A 41 -2.54 4.20 1.86
CA VAL A 41 -2.69 3.51 0.57
C VAL A 41 -2.27 4.41 -0.59
N VAL A 42 -2.66 5.69 -0.56
CA VAL A 42 -2.25 6.69 -1.56
C VAL A 42 -0.75 6.93 -1.52
N ALA A 43 -0.15 7.06 -0.34
CA ALA A 43 1.29 7.29 -0.19
C ALA A 43 2.10 6.10 -0.74
N ILE A 44 1.70 4.86 -0.42
CA ILE A 44 2.36 3.66 -0.94
C ILE A 44 2.27 3.61 -2.46
N ALA A 45 1.08 3.86 -3.04
CA ALA A 45 0.92 3.87 -4.49
C ALA A 45 1.71 4.98 -5.17
N CYS A 46 1.82 6.15 -4.53
CA CYS A 46 2.52 7.30 -5.06
C CYS A 46 4.05 7.12 -5.00
N ILE A 47 4.58 6.48 -3.97
CA ILE A 47 6.03 6.34 -3.75
C ILE A 47 6.55 5.02 -4.36
N SER A 48 5.76 3.96 -4.30
CA SER A 48 6.22 2.59 -4.54
C SER A 48 5.37 1.83 -5.58
N GLY A 49 4.38 2.51 -6.17
CA GLY A 49 3.54 1.98 -7.24
C GLY A 49 2.56 0.89 -6.81
N GLN A 50 1.88 0.30 -7.79
CA GLN A 50 0.91 -0.78 -7.58
C GLN A 50 1.55 -2.05 -7.01
N GLN A 51 2.82 -2.32 -7.33
CA GLN A 51 3.54 -3.51 -6.90
C GLN A 51 3.69 -3.59 -5.37
N ALA A 52 3.85 -2.46 -4.69
CA ALA A 52 3.93 -2.40 -3.23
C ALA A 52 2.57 -2.65 -2.56
N LEU A 53 1.47 -2.15 -3.14
CA LEU A 53 0.13 -2.44 -2.64
C LEU A 53 -0.20 -3.95 -2.72
N GLU A 54 0.22 -4.62 -3.79
CA GLU A 54 0.09 -6.08 -3.91
C GLU A 54 0.90 -6.83 -2.87
N ALA A 55 2.15 -6.40 -2.64
CA ALA A 55 3.00 -7.02 -1.63
C ALA A 55 2.40 -6.90 -0.24
N ILE A 56 1.84 -5.74 0.12
CA ILE A 56 1.14 -5.56 1.40
C ILE A 56 -0.04 -6.52 1.48
N GLU A 57 -0.88 -6.59 0.46
CA GLU A 57 -2.04 -7.49 0.50
C GLU A 57 -1.63 -8.96 0.67
N ALA A 58 -0.59 -9.40 -0.05
CA ALA A 58 -0.08 -10.76 0.01
C ALA A 58 0.62 -11.11 1.34
N HIS A 59 1.40 -10.18 1.89
CA HIS A 59 2.30 -10.47 3.03
C HIS A 59 1.82 -9.91 4.37
N MET A 60 0.88 -8.96 4.41
CA MET A 60 0.41 -8.38 5.66
C MET A 60 -0.25 -9.39 6.61
N PRO A 61 -1.03 -10.40 6.17
CA PRO A 61 -1.51 -11.45 7.08
C PRO A 61 -0.37 -12.17 7.79
N THR A 62 0.75 -12.40 7.11
CA THR A 62 1.95 -13.08 7.64
C THR A 62 2.77 -12.17 8.54
N LEU A 63 2.98 -10.91 8.13
CA LEU A 63 3.72 -9.90 8.90
C LEU A 63 3.00 -9.48 10.19
N ARG A 64 1.67 -9.59 10.22
CA ARG A 64 0.86 -9.33 11.41
C ARG A 64 0.73 -10.56 12.33
N GLN A 65 1.06 -11.76 11.84
CA GLN A 65 1.11 -12.97 12.65
C GLN A 65 2.43 -13.04 13.44
N ALA A 66 2.46 -13.92 14.45
CA ALA A 66 3.68 -14.22 15.19
C ALA A 66 4.73 -14.81 14.23
N PRO A 67 6.01 -14.42 14.31
CA PRO A 67 6.65 -13.72 15.43
C PRO A 67 6.75 -12.19 15.31
N HIS A 68 6.32 -11.57 14.21
CA HIS A 68 6.62 -10.17 13.91
C HIS A 68 5.61 -9.18 14.49
N SER A 69 4.33 -9.58 14.61
CA SER A 69 3.24 -8.78 15.19
C SER A 69 3.26 -7.30 14.77
N LEU A 70 3.56 -7.02 13.50
CA LEU A 70 3.75 -5.66 13.02
C LEU A 70 2.40 -4.91 12.99
N SER A 71 2.44 -3.63 13.37
CA SER A 71 1.29 -2.77 13.21
C SER A 71 1.08 -2.44 11.72
N PRO A 72 -0.17 -2.22 11.28
CA PRO A 72 -0.46 -1.80 9.91
C PRO A 72 0.33 -0.59 9.43
N GLU A 73 0.51 0.38 10.32
CA GLU A 73 1.26 1.60 10.03
C GLU A 73 2.73 1.30 9.75
N ARG A 74 3.31 0.33 10.47
CA ARG A 74 4.70 -0.07 10.29
C ARG A 74 4.91 -0.82 8.98
N VAL A 75 3.98 -1.70 8.60
CA VAL A 75 4.00 -2.37 7.28
C VAL A 75 3.87 -1.34 6.15
N ALA A 76 2.98 -0.36 6.30
CA ALA A 76 2.84 0.72 5.31
C ALA A 76 4.10 1.59 5.20
N ALA A 77 4.75 1.90 6.33
CA ALA A 77 6.01 2.65 6.32
C ALA A 77 7.14 1.87 5.62
N ILE A 78 7.26 0.57 5.88
CA ILE A 78 8.23 -0.32 5.21
C ILE A 78 7.98 -0.32 3.70
N ALA A 79 6.73 -0.49 3.29
CA ALA A 79 6.34 -0.45 1.89
C ALA A 79 6.64 0.90 1.22
N CYS A 80 6.38 2.02 1.90
CA CYS A 80 6.72 3.35 1.36
C CYS A 80 8.22 3.56 1.16
N ILE A 81 9.06 3.03 2.06
CA ILE A 81 10.51 3.30 2.03
C ILE A 81 11.23 2.31 1.11
N GLY A 82 10.83 1.03 1.11
CA GLY A 82 11.54 -0.03 0.42
C GLY A 82 10.70 -0.79 -0.62
N GLY A 83 9.49 -0.31 -0.91
CA GLY A 83 8.62 -0.88 -1.93
C GLY A 83 8.24 -2.34 -1.68
N ARG A 84 8.02 -3.08 -2.76
CA ARG A 84 7.68 -4.51 -2.73
C ARG A 84 8.76 -5.33 -2.01
N SER A 85 10.03 -5.13 -2.36
CA SER A 85 11.14 -5.95 -1.85
C SER A 85 11.29 -5.85 -0.34
N ALA A 86 10.99 -4.70 0.27
CA ALA A 86 11.05 -4.57 1.73
C ALA A 86 9.86 -5.21 2.46
N VAL A 87 8.73 -5.42 1.77
CA VAL A 87 7.57 -6.13 2.32
C VAL A 87 7.73 -7.65 2.19
N GLU A 88 8.49 -8.09 1.18
CA GLU A 88 8.81 -9.50 0.90
C GLU A 88 10.03 -10.05 1.67
N ALA A 89 10.90 -9.16 2.17
CA ALA A 89 12.10 -9.49 2.93
C ALA A 89 11.80 -9.88 4.38
#